data_AF-A0A8T3L2F9-F1
#
_entry.id   AF-A0A8T3L2F9-F1
#
_cell.length_a   1.000
_cell.length_b   1.000
_cell.length_c   1.000
_cell.angle_alpha   90.00
_cell.angle_beta   90.00
_cell.angle_gamma   90.00
#
_symmetry.space_group_name_H-M   'P 1'
#
loop_
_entity.id
_entity.type
_entity.pdbx_description
1 polymer ?
#
loop_
_entity_poly.entity_id
_entity_poly.type
_entity_poly.pdbx_seq_one_letter_code
_entity_poly.pdbx_strand_id
1 'polypeptide(L)'
;MSTKTAFLAIRLEGPLQSWGFDSQYNRRNTGLMPTKSAIAGMCCAALGLPRGSDQEKEFLNSFQAIRMTAIAISRTLLGKELPGAAFTRLSHRRRRI
;
A
#
# COMPACT_ATOMS: atom_id res chain seq x y z
N MET A 1 -2.32 8.79 -33.52
CA MET A 1 -1.27 7.97 -32.89
C MET A 1 -1.67 7.73 -31.44
N SER A 2 -2.32 6.59 -31.14
CA SER A 2 -2.66 6.24 -29.75
C SER A 2 -1.38 5.84 -29.03
N THR A 3 -0.86 6.67 -28.14
CA THR A 3 0.20 6.25 -27.21
C THR A 3 -0.33 5.08 -26.40
N LYS A 4 0.19 3.88 -26.66
CA LYS A 4 -0.30 2.64 -26.05
C LYS A 4 0.24 2.55 -24.63
N THR A 5 -0.32 3.34 -23.72
CA THR A 5 0.02 3.29 -22.30
C THR A 5 -0.69 2.09 -21.67
N ALA A 6 0.07 1.16 -21.12
CA ALA A 6 -0.44 0.04 -20.35
C ALA A 6 -0.31 0.31 -18.85
N PHE A 7 -1.29 -0.14 -18.08
CA PHE A 7 -1.29 -0.03 -16.63
C PHE A 7 -1.50 -1.41 -16.01
N LEU A 8 -0.81 -1.66 -14.89
CA LEU A 8 -1.04 -2.83 -14.05
C LEU A 8 -1.71 -2.37 -12.76
N ALA A 9 -2.93 -2.85 -12.50
CA ALA A 9 -3.62 -2.63 -11.25
C ALA A 9 -3.39 -3.83 -10.32
N ILE A 10 -3.00 -3.56 -9.07
CA ILE A 10 -2.76 -4.58 -8.04
C ILE A 10 -3.61 -4.22 -6.82
N ARG A 11 -4.36 -5.20 -6.30
CA ARG A 11 -5.12 -5.07 -5.06
C ARG A 11 -4.31 -5.66 -3.91
N LEU A 12 -3.92 -4.81 -2.96
CA LEU A 12 -3.15 -5.22 -1.79
C LEU A 12 -4.09 -5.39 -0.60
N GLU A 13 -4.39 -6.64 -0.24
CA GLU A 13 -5.27 -6.97 0.87
C GLU A 13 -4.62 -7.90 1.87
N GLY A 14 -4.93 -7.68 3.13
CA GLY A 14 -4.48 -8.48 4.26
C GLY A 14 -5.00 -7.86 5.56
N PRO A 15 -5.22 -8.67 6.61
CA PRO A 15 -5.66 -8.15 7.92
C PRO A 15 -4.60 -7.24 8.56
N LEU A 16 -3.32 -7.47 8.24
CA LEU A 16 -2.18 -6.70 8.70
C LEU A 16 -1.29 -6.36 7.50
N GLN A 17 -0.90 -5.09 7.38
CA GLN A 17 0.05 -4.61 6.38
C GLN A 17 1.01 -3.62 7.05
N SER A 18 2.24 -3.57 6.55
CA SER A 18 3.25 -2.61 7.01
C SER A 18 4.08 -2.12 5.82
N TRP A 19 4.12 -0.80 5.67
CA TRP A 19 4.75 -0.10 4.55
C TRP A 19 5.81 0.86 5.09
N GLY A 20 7.03 0.36 5.28
CA GLY A 20 8.13 1.16 5.83
C GLY A 20 8.54 2.30 4.90
N PHE A 21 8.76 3.49 5.48
CA PHE A 21 9.22 4.69 4.77
C PHE A 21 10.45 5.35 5.41
N ASP A 22 10.80 4.96 6.63
CA ASP A 22 12.01 5.40 7.33
C ASP A 22 12.72 4.16 7.89
N SER A 23 14.04 4.14 7.79
CA SER A 23 14.90 3.02 8.21
C SER A 23 15.83 3.38 9.37
N GLN A 24 15.71 4.58 9.94
CA GLN A 24 16.59 5.01 11.01
C GLN A 24 16.14 4.47 12.37
N TYR A 25 17.08 3.87 13.10
CA TYR A 25 16.92 3.30 14.45
C TYR A 25 15.99 2.07 14.55
N ASN A 26 15.70 1.66 15.79
CA ASN A 26 14.96 0.43 16.09
C ASN A 26 13.42 0.58 15.98
N ARG A 27 12.92 1.78 15.67
CA ARG A 27 11.48 2.04 15.54
C ARG A 27 11.02 1.73 14.12
N ARG A 28 10.10 0.77 13.97
CA ARG A 28 9.51 0.41 12.67
C ARG A 28 8.20 1.17 12.48
N ASN A 29 8.25 2.25 11.70
CA ASN A 29 7.06 3.00 11.31
C ASN A 29 6.44 2.40 10.03
N THR A 30 5.12 2.55 9.89
CA THR A 30 4.38 2.16 8.68
C THR A 30 3.63 3.36 8.12
N GLY A 31 3.64 3.51 6.80
CA GLY A 31 2.77 4.44 6.08
C GLY A 31 1.35 3.91 5.97
N LEU A 32 0.40 4.82 5.73
CA LEU A 32 -1.00 4.47 5.43
C LEU A 32 -1.17 3.85 4.03
N MET A 33 -0.22 4.11 3.13
CA MET A 33 -0.21 3.64 1.75
C MET A 33 1.09 2.87 1.47
N PRO A 34 1.09 1.93 0.51
CA PRO A 34 2.30 1.25 0.08
C PRO A 34 3.33 2.23 -0.49
N THR A 35 4.60 1.99 -0.16
CA THR A 35 5.73 2.75 -0.70
C THR A 35 6.19 2.16 -2.03
N LYS A 36 6.75 3.00 -2.92
CA LYS A 36 7.24 2.55 -4.23
C LYS A 36 8.32 1.48 -4.11
N SER A 37 9.20 1.61 -3.11
CA SER A 37 10.24 0.63 -2.80
C SER A 37 9.66 -0.72 -2.33
N ALA A 38 8.58 -0.72 -1.54
CA ALA A 38 7.92 -1.96 -1.13
C ALA A 38 7.30 -2.69 -2.32
N ILE A 39 6.67 -1.97 -3.25
CA ILE A 39 6.12 -2.56 -4.48
C ILE A 39 7.22 -3.08 -5.39
N ALA A 40 8.31 -2.32 -5.57
CA ALA A 40 9.46 -2.78 -6.34
C ALA A 40 10.03 -4.09 -5.78
N GLY A 41 10.23 -4.17 -4.47
CA GLY A 41 10.71 -5.38 -3.80
C GLY A 41 9.73 -6.57 -3.93
N MET A 42 8.42 -6.31 -3.87
CA MET A 42 7.40 -7.34 -4.11
C MET A 42 7.48 -7.88 -5.55
N CYS A 43 7.68 -7.01 -6.54
CA CYS A 43 7.90 -7.43 -7.93
C CYS A 43 9.20 -8.22 -8.09
N CYS A 44 10.32 -7.79 -7.49
CA CYS A 44 11.57 -8.55 -7.49
C CYS A 44 11.36 -9.96 -6.92
N ALA A 45 10.66 -10.06 -5.78
CA ALA A 45 10.37 -11.34 -5.15
C ALA A 45 9.49 -12.24 -6.03
N ALA A 46 8.47 -11.68 -6.68
CA ALA A 46 7.60 -12.42 -7.61
C ALA A 46 8.35 -12.91 -8.86
N LEU A 47 9.35 -12.15 -9.32
CA LEU A 47 10.24 -12.52 -10.43
C LEU A 47 11.37 -13.47 -10.00
N GLY A 48 11.52 -13.76 -8.70
CA GLY A 48 12.59 -14.61 -8.18
C GLY A 48 13.98 -13.98 -8.23
N LEU A 49 14.09 -12.65 -8.25
CA LEU A 49 15.37 -11.94 -8.32
C LEU A 49 16.09 -11.97 -6.96
N PRO A 50 17.29 -12.55 -6.85
CA PRO A 50 18.04 -12.58 -5.59
C PRO A 50 18.47 -11.18 -5.16
N ARG A 51 18.45 -10.94 -3.85
CA ARG A 51 18.94 -9.67 -3.27
C ARG A 51 20.43 -9.47 -3.58
N GLY A 52 20.78 -8.26 -4.01
CA GLY A 52 22.13 -7.85 -4.39
C GLY A 52 22.57 -8.33 -5.78
N SER A 53 21.75 -9.11 -6.50
CA SER A 53 22.07 -9.58 -7.84
C SER A 53 22.07 -8.45 -8.86
N ASP A 54 22.80 -8.64 -9.96
CA ASP A 54 22.81 -7.64 -11.05
C ASP A 54 21.46 -7.56 -11.75
N GLN A 55 20.72 -8.67 -11.81
CA GLN A 55 19.35 -8.70 -12.32
C GLN A 55 18.39 -7.86 -11.46
N GLU A 56 18.51 -7.90 -10.13
CA GLU A 56 17.75 -7.02 -9.25
C GLU A 56 18.08 -5.55 -9.53
N LYS A 57 19.37 -5.20 -9.65
CA LYS A 57 19.79 -3.81 -9.93
C LYS A 57 19.25 -3.32 -11.28
N GLU A 58 19.33 -4.13 -12.32
CA GLU A 58 18.81 -3.81 -13.64
C GLU A 58 17.30 -3.59 -13.61
N PHE A 59 16.56 -4.50 -12.95
CA PHE A 59 15.12 -4.34 -12.76
C PHE A 59 14.80 -3.03 -12.03
N LEU A 60 15.44 -2.76 -10.88
CA LEU A 60 15.20 -1.55 -10.09
C LEU A 60 15.53 -0.27 -10.87
N ASN A 61 16.57 -0.28 -11.70
CA ASN A 61 16.93 0.83 -12.58
C ASN A 61 15.86 1.12 -13.63
N SER A 62 15.19 0.09 -14.16
CA SER A 62 14.05 0.31 -15.07
C SER A 62 12.79 0.73 -14.29
N PHE A 63 12.55 0.15 -13.12
CA PHE A 63 11.37 0.38 -12.29
C PHE A 63 11.31 1.81 -11.73
N GLN A 64 12.47 2.46 -11.51
CA GLN A 64 12.52 3.83 -11.00
C GLN A 64 11.75 4.82 -11.88
N ALA A 65 11.67 4.59 -13.20
CA ALA A 65 10.98 5.44 -14.15
C ALA A 65 9.46 5.25 -14.15
N ILE A 66 8.95 4.13 -13.60
CA ILE A 66 7.53 3.80 -13.59
C ILE A 66 6.78 4.74 -12.63
N ARG A 67 5.68 5.31 -13.10
CA ARG A 67 4.76 6.09 -12.26
C ARG A 67 3.87 5.14 -11.46
N MET A 68 3.73 5.40 -10.17
CA MET A 68 2.88 4.62 -9.27
C MET A 68 1.83 5.53 -8.65
N THR A 69 0.58 5.08 -8.64
CA THR A 69 -0.53 5.73 -7.94
C THR A 69 -1.13 4.71 -6.98
N ALA A 70 -1.27 5.08 -5.71
CA ALA A 70 -1.92 4.28 -4.69
C ALA A 70 -3.25 4.94 -4.31
N ILE A 71 -4.32 4.15 -4.25
CA ILE A 71 -5.66 4.60 -3.90
C ILE A 71 -6.20 3.69 -2.80
N ALA A 72 -6.61 4.27 -1.67
CA ALA A 72 -7.33 3.53 -0.64
C ALA A 72 -8.81 3.43 -1.03
N ILE A 73 -9.32 2.20 -1.08
CA ILE A 73 -10.72 1.93 -1.35
C ILE A 73 -11.41 1.68 -0.01
N SER A 74 -12.24 2.64 0.45
CA SER A 74 -13.03 2.46 1.66
C SER A 74 -14.11 1.40 1.44
N ARG A 75 -14.18 0.40 2.34
CA ARG A 75 -15.21 -0.65 2.30
C ARG A 75 -16.62 -0.10 2.56
N THR A 76 -16.74 1.12 3.09
CA THR A 76 -18.01 1.74 3.51
C THR A 76 -18.91 2.13 2.34
N LEU A 77 -18.37 2.35 1.13
CA LEU A 77 -19.15 2.91 0.01
C LEU A 77 -20.01 1.89 -0.75
N LEU A 78 -20.00 0.62 -0.37
CA LEU A 78 -20.80 -0.43 -1.00
C LEU A 78 -22.06 -0.76 -0.17
N GLY A 79 -22.85 0.28 0.14
CA GLY A 79 -24.30 0.22 0.39
C GLY A 79 -24.85 -0.87 1.33
N LYS A 80 -24.05 -1.42 2.25
CA LYS A 80 -24.50 -2.44 3.18
C LYS A 80 -23.78 -2.26 4.51
N GLU A 81 -24.44 -1.55 5.42
CA GLU A 81 -24.16 -1.65 6.85
C GLU A 81 -24.06 -3.15 7.18
N LEU A 82 -22.87 -3.60 7.61
CA LEU A 82 -22.72 -4.94 8.15
C LEU A 82 -23.47 -4.97 9.48
N PRO A 83 -24.50 -5.81 9.66
CA PRO A 83 -25.18 -5.93 10.95
C PRO A 83 -24.15 -6.45 11.96
N GLY A 84 -23.65 -5.55 12.81
CA GLY A 84 -22.60 -5.84 13.80
C GLY A 84 -21.46 -4.82 13.90
N ALA A 85 -21.33 -3.87 12.96
CA ALA A 85 -20.29 -2.82 13.02
C ALA A 85 -20.62 -1.64 13.96
N ALA A 86 -21.42 -1.87 15.00
CA ALA A 86 -21.70 -0.89 16.05
C ALA A 86 -20.57 -0.86 17.08
N PHE A 87 -19.36 -0.49 16.67
CA PHE A 87 -18.25 -0.30 17.61
C PHE A 87 -17.43 0.95 17.28
N THR A 88 -18.07 2.11 17.40
CA THR A 88 -17.52 3.42 17.87
C THR A 88 -18.36 4.57 17.33
N ARG A 89 -19.58 4.73 17.85
CA ARG A 89 -20.20 6.06 17.86
C ARG A 89 -19.92 6.66 19.24
N LEU A 90 -18.76 7.31 19.36
CA LEU A 90 -18.34 8.10 20.50
C LEU A 90 -19.46 9.10 20.86
N SER A 91 -20.16 8.80 21.95
CA SER A 91 -21.18 9.64 22.55
C SER A 91 -20.50 10.80 23.27
N HIS A 92 -20.18 11.86 22.53
CA HIS A 92 -19.86 13.15 23.14
C HIS A 92 -21.16 13.82 23.62
N ARG A 93 -21.78 13.23 24.65
CA ARG A 93 -22.90 13.83 25.38
C ARG A 93 -22.31 14.76 26.43
N ARG A 94 -22.18 16.05 26.06
CA ARG A 94 -21.95 17.17 27.00
C ARG A 94 -22.90 17.00 28.20
N ARG A 95 -22.36 16.71 29.38
CA ARG A 95 -23.06 17.01 30.65
C ARG A 95 -22.71 18.46 31.00
N ARG A 96 -23.63 19.37 30.71
CA ARG A 96 -23.79 20.58 31.52
C ARG A 96 -24.65 20.18 32.71
N ILE A 97 -24.09 20.25 33.91
CA ILE A 97 -24.71 20.83 35.09
C ILE A 97 -23.59 21.64 35.75
#